data_AF-A0A645CNI1-F1
#
_entry.id   AF-A0A645CNI1-F1
#
_cell.length_a   1.000
_cell.length_b   1.000
_cell.length_c   1.000
_cell.angle_alpha   90.00
_cell.angle_beta   90.00
_cell.angle_gamma   90.00
#
_symmetry.space_group_name_H-M   'P 1'
#
loop_
_entity.id
_entity.type
_entity.pdbx_description
1 polymer ?
#
loop_
_entity_poly.entity_id
_entity_poly.type
_entity_poly.pdbx_seq_one_letter_code
_entity_poly.pdbx_strand_id
1 'polypeptide(L)'
;MVGYTNAGKSTLLNRLTDAGVLAENKLFATLDTTTRILKLPAGTEILLTDTVGFIRKLPHHLIRAFRATLEEMKYADILLHVVDASNIDRQEQMVTVYDTLKELGCDHTPVITVYNKMDRNVELPLTRDFNARYEARISALEGNGIEGMLLTIEKLINSFKKDIEVLIPYSDGKTASMIYARCEIISEEHTETGIKLKLSADDEMEKRLENYLI
;
A
#
# COMPACT_ATOMS: atom_id res chain seq x y z
N MET A 1 -6.67 1.58 -1.06
CA MET A 1 -6.94 1.43 -2.51
C MET A 1 -7.76 2.60 -2.99
N VAL A 2 -7.48 3.13 -4.19
CA VAL A 2 -8.17 4.28 -4.79
C VAL A 2 -8.58 3.95 -6.22
N GLY A 3 -9.50 4.70 -6.80
CA GLY A 3 -9.94 4.51 -8.18
C GLY A 3 -11.44 4.68 -8.38
N TYR A 4 -11.87 4.78 -9.63
CA TYR A 4 -13.26 5.02 -9.99
C TYR A 4 -14.21 3.94 -9.45
N THR A 5 -15.48 4.31 -9.30
CA THR A 5 -16.56 3.37 -9.07
C THR A 5 -16.57 2.32 -10.17
N ASN A 6 -16.91 1.09 -9.81
CA ASN A 6 -16.85 -0.07 -10.70
C ASN A 6 -15.45 -0.42 -11.24
N ALA A 7 -14.35 0.19 -10.79
CA ALA A 7 -12.99 -0.27 -11.15
C ALA A 7 -12.66 -1.67 -10.60
N GLY A 8 -13.46 -2.17 -9.65
CA GLY A 8 -13.31 -3.50 -9.05
C GLY A 8 -12.47 -3.54 -7.77
N LYS A 9 -12.37 -2.41 -7.04
CA LYS A 9 -11.69 -2.33 -5.73
C LYS A 9 -12.23 -3.32 -4.71
N SER A 10 -13.55 -3.35 -4.50
CA SER A 10 -14.16 -4.26 -3.52
C SER A 10 -14.08 -5.73 -3.97
N THR A 11 -14.13 -6.00 -5.27
CA THR A 11 -13.85 -7.35 -5.80
C THR A 11 -12.42 -7.78 -5.49
N LEU A 12 -11.45 -6.88 -5.65
CA LEU A 12 -10.05 -7.13 -5.31
C LEU A 12 -9.87 -7.33 -3.80
N LEU A 13 -10.48 -6.47 -2.97
CA LEU A 13 -10.46 -6.60 -1.51
C LEU A 13 -10.95 -7.99 -1.10
N ASN A 14 -12.16 -8.35 -1.54
CA ASN A 14 -12.81 -9.61 -1.15
C ASN A 14 -11.96 -10.81 -1.60
N ARG A 15 -11.42 -10.79 -2.82
CA ARG A 15 -10.56 -11.88 -3.29
C ARG A 15 -9.29 -12.01 -2.45
N LEU A 16 -8.66 -10.90 -2.07
CA LEU A 16 -7.46 -10.91 -1.23
C LEU A 16 -7.76 -11.37 0.21
N THR A 17 -8.97 -11.13 0.70
CA THR A 17 -9.37 -11.49 2.08
C THR A 17 -9.92 -12.91 2.17
N ASP A 18 -10.75 -13.35 1.22
CA ASP A 18 -11.35 -14.68 1.18
C ASP A 18 -10.31 -15.79 0.88
N ALA A 19 -9.18 -15.42 0.28
CA ALA A 19 -8.08 -16.34 -0.01
C ALA A 19 -7.22 -16.71 1.21
N GLY A 20 -7.51 -16.19 2.42
CA GLY A 20 -6.78 -16.66 3.62
C GLY A 20 -6.77 -15.77 4.87
N VAL A 21 -7.64 -14.77 5.03
CA VAL A 21 -7.63 -13.91 6.23
C VAL A 21 -8.98 -13.95 6.94
N LEU A 22 -8.97 -14.35 8.22
CA LEU A 22 -10.11 -14.42 9.13
C LEU A 22 -11.00 -13.16 9.03
N ALA A 23 -12.23 -13.38 8.57
CA ALA A 23 -13.25 -12.36 8.42
C ALA A 23 -13.96 -12.08 9.75
N GLU A 24 -13.91 -10.84 10.22
CA GLU A 24 -14.97 -10.31 11.09
C GLU A 24 -15.96 -9.49 10.25
N ASN A 25 -17.15 -10.04 10.11
CA ASN A 25 -18.25 -9.48 9.34
C ASN A 25 -18.86 -8.26 10.04
N LYS A 26 -18.87 -7.11 9.38
CA LYS A 26 -19.89 -6.07 9.60
C LYS A 26 -20.48 -5.65 8.27
N LEU A 27 -21.80 -5.75 8.17
CA LEU A 27 -22.60 -5.33 7.02
C LEU A 27 -22.51 -3.81 6.89
N PHE A 28 -22.05 -3.31 5.73
CA PHE A 28 -22.49 -2.12 4.97
C PHE A 28 -21.43 -1.82 3.91
N ALA A 29 -21.75 -2.06 2.63
CA ALA A 29 -20.81 -1.93 1.52
C ALA A 29 -20.61 -0.45 1.13
N THR A 30 -19.46 0.11 1.52
CA THR A 30 -18.83 1.34 0.98
C THR A 30 -19.50 2.69 1.26
N LEU A 31 -19.82 2.94 2.54
CA LEU A 31 -19.82 4.30 3.10
C LEU A 31 -18.77 4.44 4.22
N ASP A 32 -18.46 3.32 4.91
CA ASP A 32 -17.37 3.19 5.87
C ASP A 32 -16.13 2.56 5.21
N THR A 33 -14.94 3.06 5.51
CA THR A 33 -13.67 2.49 5.04
C THR A 33 -13.50 1.07 5.60
N THR A 34 -13.15 0.11 4.75
CA THR A 34 -12.97 -1.29 5.17
C THR A 34 -11.49 -1.63 5.19
N THR A 35 -10.92 -1.75 6.39
CA THR A 35 -9.51 -2.15 6.59
C THR A 35 -9.42 -3.63 6.92
N ARG A 36 -8.43 -4.31 6.31
CA ARG A 36 -8.13 -5.74 6.51
C ARG A 36 -6.62 -5.95 6.57
N ILE A 37 -6.19 -6.90 7.40
CA ILE A 37 -4.78 -7.35 7.39
C ILE A 37 -4.59 -8.25 6.17
N LEU A 38 -3.47 -8.10 5.46
CA LEU A 38 -3.07 -8.96 4.36
C LEU A 38 -1.61 -9.36 4.56
N LYS A 39 -1.30 -10.65 4.41
CA LYS A 39 0.07 -11.15 4.42
C LYS A 39 0.59 -11.26 2.99
N LEU A 40 1.69 -10.57 2.71
CA LEU A 40 2.37 -10.61 1.42
C LEU A 40 3.19 -11.92 1.25
N PRO A 41 3.57 -12.29 0.02
CA PRO A 41 4.24 -13.57 -0.26
C PRO A 41 5.52 -13.82 0.57
N ALA A 42 6.37 -12.82 0.80
CA ALA A 42 7.57 -12.97 1.64
C ALA A 42 7.30 -12.80 3.15
N GLY A 43 6.04 -12.68 3.55
CA GLY A 43 5.60 -12.73 4.94
C GLY A 43 5.33 -11.36 5.58
N THR A 44 5.58 -10.26 4.87
CA THR A 44 5.27 -8.90 5.33
C THR A 44 3.76 -8.74 5.56
N GLU A 45 3.34 -8.29 6.74
CA GLU A 45 1.93 -7.99 7.01
C GLU A 45 1.63 -6.52 6.70
N ILE A 46 0.54 -6.26 5.99
CA ILE A 46 0.09 -4.92 5.62
C ILE A 46 -1.38 -4.70 5.98
N LEU A 47 -1.76 -3.43 6.14
CA LEU A 47 -3.16 -3.02 6.23
C LEU A 47 -3.66 -2.60 4.85
N LEU A 48 -4.65 -3.31 4.33
CA LEU A 48 -5.32 -2.99 3.08
C LEU A 48 -6.68 -2.35 3.37
N THR A 49 -6.81 -1.07 3.01
CA THR A 49 -8.05 -0.31 3.19
C THR A 49 -8.75 -0.09 1.85
N ASP A 50 -10.02 -0.52 1.74
CA ASP A 50 -10.92 -0.11 0.65
C ASP A 50 -11.55 1.24 1.00
N THR A 51 -11.50 2.16 0.03
CA THR A 51 -12.01 3.52 0.18
C THR A 51 -13.23 3.71 -0.69
N VAL A 52 -13.96 4.80 -0.44
CA VAL A 52 -15.06 5.23 -1.31
C VAL A 52 -14.54 5.38 -2.74
N GLY A 53 -15.28 4.83 -3.70
CA GLY A 53 -14.93 4.92 -5.11
C GLY A 53 -15.17 6.32 -5.67
N PHE A 54 -14.27 6.80 -6.51
CA PHE A 54 -14.44 8.08 -7.20
C PHE A 54 -15.59 7.98 -8.20
N ILE A 55 -16.45 9.00 -8.26
CA ILE A 55 -17.49 9.13 -9.29
C ILE A 55 -17.13 10.34 -10.15
N ARG A 56 -17.42 10.28 -11.46
CA ARG A 56 -17.12 11.36 -12.40
C ARG A 56 -17.69 12.67 -11.87
N LYS A 57 -16.83 13.68 -11.69
CA LYS A 57 -17.15 14.95 -11.06
C LYS A 57 -17.92 14.75 -9.74
N LEU A 58 -17.24 14.23 -8.72
CA LEU A 58 -17.77 14.32 -7.36
C LEU A 58 -18.18 15.79 -7.13
N PRO A 59 -19.47 16.07 -6.88
CA PRO A 59 -19.90 17.43 -6.67
C PRO A 59 -19.05 18.03 -5.54
N HIS A 60 -18.61 19.29 -5.66
CA HIS A 60 -17.73 19.91 -4.65
C HIS A 60 -18.29 19.81 -3.22
N HIS A 61 -19.61 19.75 -3.05
CA HIS A 61 -20.26 19.52 -1.76
C HIS A 61 -20.10 18.09 -1.23
N LEU A 62 -20.07 17.09 -2.12
CA LEU A 62 -19.85 15.70 -1.77
C LEU A 62 -18.38 15.45 -1.39
N ILE A 63 -17.44 16.08 -2.11
CA ILE A 63 -16.02 16.06 -1.73
C ILE A 63 -15.85 16.55 -0.29
N ARG A 64 -16.55 17.63 0.12
CA ARG A 64 -16.51 18.11 1.51
C ARG A 64 -17.08 17.11 2.51
N ALA A 65 -18.19 16.43 2.17
CA ALA A 65 -18.82 15.44 3.04
C ALA A 65 -17.98 14.16 3.20
N PHE A 66 -17.24 13.76 2.16
CA PHE A 66 -16.33 12.62 2.18
C PHE A 66 -14.88 13.02 2.47
N ARG A 67 -14.60 14.31 2.69
CA ARG A 67 -13.23 14.80 2.84
C ARG A 67 -12.54 14.12 4.02
N ALA A 68 -13.22 14.02 5.15
CA ALA A 68 -12.65 13.38 6.35
C ALA A 68 -12.28 11.90 6.09
N THR A 69 -13.11 11.16 5.33
CA THR A 69 -12.84 9.74 5.01
C THR A 69 -11.83 9.57 3.88
N LEU A 70 -11.72 10.53 2.97
CA LEU A 70 -10.69 10.55 1.92
C LEU A 70 -9.34 11.06 2.45
N GLU A 71 -9.32 11.88 3.49
CA GLU A 71 -8.09 12.36 4.14
C GLU A 71 -7.32 11.24 4.84
N GLU A 72 -7.96 10.10 5.16
CA GLU A 72 -7.27 8.91 5.65
C GLU A 72 -6.21 8.40 4.65
N MET A 73 -6.37 8.68 3.34
CA MET A 73 -5.39 8.31 2.31
C MET A 73 -4.03 9.00 2.50
N LYS A 74 -3.99 10.15 3.18
CA LYS A 74 -2.73 10.88 3.46
C LYS A 74 -1.76 10.08 4.33
N TYR A 75 -2.30 9.17 5.13
CA TYR A 75 -1.51 8.33 6.04
C TYR A 75 -1.12 7.00 5.41
N ALA A 76 -1.54 6.72 4.17
CA ALA A 76 -1.14 5.50 3.49
C ALA A 76 0.31 5.58 3.03
N ASP A 77 1.07 4.52 3.26
CA ASP A 77 2.44 4.40 2.74
C ASP A 77 2.46 4.23 1.21
N ILE A 78 1.44 3.55 0.67
CA ILE A 78 1.29 3.26 -0.77
C ILE A 78 -0.18 3.41 -1.19
N LEU A 79 -0.41 4.06 -2.32
CA LEU A 79 -1.72 4.06 -2.98
C LEU A 79 -1.79 3.00 -4.08
N LEU A 80 -2.68 2.03 -3.92
CA LEU A 80 -3.08 1.13 -5.01
C LEU A 80 -4.19 1.80 -5.83
N HIS A 81 -3.85 2.32 -7.01
CA HIS A 81 -4.81 2.92 -7.93
C HIS A 81 -5.39 1.87 -8.87
N VAL A 82 -6.60 1.41 -8.58
CA VAL A 82 -7.31 0.39 -9.37
C VAL A 82 -8.04 1.06 -10.53
N VAL A 83 -7.68 0.66 -11.75
CA VAL A 83 -8.19 1.18 -13.03
C VAL A 83 -8.90 0.06 -13.78
N ASP A 84 -10.11 0.32 -14.30
CA ASP A 84 -10.76 -0.63 -15.22
C ASP A 84 -10.08 -0.57 -16.59
N ALA A 85 -9.28 -1.60 -16.91
CA ALA A 85 -8.54 -1.68 -18.16
C ALA A 85 -9.44 -1.74 -19.40
N SER A 86 -10.65 -2.29 -19.24
CA SER A 86 -11.62 -2.47 -20.33
C SER A 86 -12.42 -1.20 -20.65
N ASN A 87 -12.30 -0.16 -19.81
CA ASN A 87 -13.03 1.09 -20.00
C ASN A 87 -12.32 1.99 -21.03
N ILE A 88 -13.06 2.43 -22.05
CA ILE A 88 -12.55 3.36 -23.07
C ILE A 88 -12.16 4.73 -22.48
N ASP A 89 -12.85 5.16 -21.42
CA ASP A 89 -12.62 6.42 -20.74
C ASP A 89 -11.56 6.31 -19.62
N ARG A 90 -10.81 5.19 -19.53
CA ARG A 90 -9.86 4.94 -18.44
C ARG A 90 -8.86 6.07 -18.23
N GLN A 91 -8.39 6.70 -19.31
CA GLN A 91 -7.43 7.79 -19.24
C GLN A 91 -8.02 9.04 -18.58
N GLU A 92 -9.25 9.44 -18.94
CA GLU A 92 -9.94 10.58 -18.31
C GLU A 92 -10.22 10.30 -16.83
N GLN A 93 -10.59 9.06 -16.51
CA GLN A 93 -10.81 8.61 -15.13
C GLN A 93 -9.52 8.70 -14.31
N MET A 94 -8.40 8.23 -14.85
CA MET A 94 -7.11 8.32 -14.18
C MET A 94 -6.72 9.77 -13.87
N VAL A 95 -6.87 10.68 -14.85
CA VAL A 95 -6.61 12.12 -14.65
C VAL A 95 -7.46 12.67 -13.52
N THR A 96 -8.77 12.37 -13.51
CA THR A 96 -9.67 12.86 -12.44
C THR A 96 -9.27 12.34 -11.06
N VAL A 97 -8.83 11.08 -10.96
CA VAL A 97 -8.34 10.52 -9.69
C VAL A 97 -7.10 11.27 -9.23
N TYR A 98 -6.13 11.49 -10.12
CA TYR A 98 -4.91 12.22 -9.78
C TYR A 98 -5.17 13.67 -9.37
N ASP A 99 -6.06 14.37 -10.07
CA ASP A 99 -6.46 15.74 -9.68
C ASP A 99 -7.05 15.75 -8.27
N THR A 100 -7.89 14.77 -7.94
CA THR A 100 -8.50 14.68 -6.60
C THR A 100 -7.46 14.29 -5.54
N LEU A 101 -6.55 13.36 -5.83
CA LEU A 101 -5.45 13.01 -4.92
C LEU A 101 -4.58 14.23 -4.62
N LYS A 102 -4.33 15.08 -5.62
CA LYS A 102 -3.60 16.35 -5.44
C LYS A 102 -4.36 17.35 -4.58
N GLU A 103 -5.67 17.53 -4.78
CA GLU A 103 -6.49 18.38 -3.91
C GLU A 103 -6.52 17.90 -2.46
N LEU A 104 -6.42 16.59 -2.26
CA LEU A 104 -6.31 15.95 -0.95
C LEU A 104 -4.88 15.93 -0.40
N GLY A 105 -3.88 16.46 -1.10
CA GLY A 105 -2.47 16.47 -0.63
C GLY A 105 -1.83 15.08 -0.52
N CYS A 106 -2.26 14.15 -1.38
CA CYS A 106 -1.72 12.78 -1.47
C CYS A 106 -0.78 12.61 -2.68
N ASP A 107 -0.30 13.70 -3.28
CA ASP A 107 0.52 13.70 -4.50
C ASP A 107 1.96 13.21 -4.29
N HIS A 108 2.42 13.15 -3.04
CA HIS A 108 3.72 12.60 -2.68
C HIS A 108 3.68 11.09 -2.36
N THR A 109 2.49 10.53 -2.13
CA THR A 109 2.35 9.12 -1.77
C THR A 109 2.63 8.24 -2.99
N PRO A 110 3.53 7.25 -2.91
CA PRO A 110 3.88 6.42 -4.04
C PRO A 110 2.69 5.59 -4.52
N VAL A 111 2.48 5.57 -5.84
CA VAL A 111 1.33 4.90 -6.46
C VAL A 111 1.77 3.62 -7.17
N ILE A 112 0.99 2.55 -7.00
CA ILE A 112 1.00 1.37 -7.88
C ILE A 112 -0.31 1.38 -8.66
N THR A 113 -0.22 1.44 -9.98
CA THR A 113 -1.41 1.41 -10.84
C THR A 113 -1.76 -0.04 -11.18
N VAL A 114 -2.98 -0.43 -10.85
CA VAL A 114 -3.49 -1.78 -11.00
C VAL A 114 -4.56 -1.76 -12.09
N TYR A 115 -4.18 -2.14 -13.30
CA TYR A 115 -5.09 -2.35 -14.42
C TYR A 115 -5.87 -3.64 -14.19
N ASN A 116 -7.09 -3.49 -13.68
CA ASN A 116 -8.00 -4.57 -13.37
C ASN A 116 -8.91 -4.89 -14.57
N LYS A 117 -9.61 -6.03 -14.49
CA LYS A 117 -10.52 -6.56 -15.50
C LYS A 117 -9.83 -6.96 -16.81
N MET A 118 -8.60 -7.45 -16.71
CA MET A 118 -7.85 -7.98 -17.86
C MET A 118 -8.46 -9.26 -18.46
N ASP A 119 -9.47 -9.85 -17.82
CA ASP A 119 -10.32 -10.92 -18.35
C ASP A 119 -11.26 -10.46 -19.49
N ARG A 120 -11.41 -9.15 -19.69
CA ARG A 120 -12.30 -8.57 -20.71
C ARG A 120 -11.55 -8.22 -21.99
N ASN A 121 -12.30 -7.77 -23.00
CA ASN A 121 -11.71 -7.22 -24.21
C ASN A 121 -11.07 -5.86 -23.92
N VAL A 122 -9.75 -5.85 -23.72
CA VAL A 122 -8.95 -4.68 -23.36
C VAL A 122 -8.20 -4.18 -24.59
N GLU A 123 -8.40 -2.91 -24.95
CA GLU A 123 -7.61 -2.26 -26.00
C GLU A 123 -6.16 -2.03 -25.52
N LEU A 124 -5.21 -2.57 -26.29
CA LEU A 124 -3.77 -2.47 -26.06
C LEU A 124 -3.10 -1.58 -27.12
N PRO A 125 -2.03 -0.85 -26.77
CA PRO A 125 -1.38 -0.82 -25.45
C PRO A 125 -2.22 -0.12 -24.38
N LEU A 126 -2.02 -0.52 -23.12
CA LEU A 126 -2.59 0.22 -21.99
C LEU A 126 -1.97 1.62 -21.94
N THR A 127 -2.77 2.60 -21.54
CA THR A 127 -2.29 3.96 -21.27
C THR A 127 -1.27 3.89 -20.16
N ARG A 128 -0.02 4.30 -20.41
CA ARG A 128 1.03 4.32 -19.39
C ARG A 128 0.71 5.34 -18.29
N ASP A 129 0.92 4.97 -17.05
CA ASP A 129 0.80 5.87 -15.91
C ASP A 129 2.17 6.43 -15.50
N PHE A 130 2.42 7.70 -15.79
CA PHE A 130 3.68 8.36 -15.48
C PHE A 130 3.85 8.72 -13.99
N ASN A 131 2.76 8.72 -13.22
CA ASN A 131 2.80 8.99 -11.78
C ASN A 131 3.03 7.71 -10.97
N ALA A 132 2.80 6.55 -11.56
CA ALA A 132 2.96 5.26 -10.89
C ALA A 132 4.43 4.83 -10.81
N ARG A 133 4.85 4.32 -9.65
CA ARG A 133 6.14 3.65 -9.46
C ARG A 133 6.17 2.31 -10.19
N TYR A 134 5.05 1.61 -10.16
CA TYR A 134 4.87 0.32 -10.80
C TYR A 134 3.46 0.18 -11.37
N GLU A 135 3.33 -0.67 -12.38
CA GLU A 135 2.06 -1.04 -12.98
C GLU A 135 1.85 -2.56 -12.82
N ALA A 136 0.65 -2.98 -12.47
CA ALA A 136 0.23 -4.37 -12.41
C ALA A 136 -1.00 -4.58 -13.30
N ARG A 137 -1.09 -5.77 -13.91
CA ARG A 137 -2.22 -6.17 -14.76
C ARG A 137 -2.89 -7.37 -14.13
N ILE A 138 -4.15 -7.23 -13.75
CA ILE A 138 -4.87 -8.27 -13.02
C ILE A 138 -6.29 -8.49 -13.56
N SER A 139 -6.83 -9.66 -13.25
CA SER A 139 -8.26 -9.84 -13.13
C SER A 139 -8.58 -10.14 -11.66
N ALA A 140 -9.21 -9.19 -10.96
CA ALA A 140 -9.72 -9.44 -9.63
C ALA A 140 -10.88 -10.45 -9.64
N LEU A 141 -11.56 -10.64 -10.77
CA LEU A 141 -12.64 -11.61 -10.90
C LEU A 141 -12.10 -13.04 -11.05
N GLU A 142 -11.09 -13.25 -11.88
CA GLU A 142 -10.51 -14.59 -12.16
C GLU A 142 -9.32 -14.92 -11.26
N GLY A 143 -8.67 -13.92 -10.67
CA GLY A 143 -7.47 -14.05 -9.84
C GLY A 143 -6.15 -13.93 -10.60
N ASN A 144 -6.18 -13.84 -11.93
CA ASN A 144 -4.99 -13.74 -12.76
C ASN A 144 -4.16 -12.48 -12.42
N GLY A 145 -2.84 -12.64 -12.33
CA GLY A 145 -1.90 -11.54 -12.11
C GLY A 145 -1.81 -11.02 -10.67
N ILE A 146 -2.65 -11.50 -9.75
CA ILE A 146 -2.66 -11.02 -8.35
C ILE A 146 -1.35 -11.31 -7.63
N GLU A 147 -0.79 -12.51 -7.77
CA GLU A 147 0.49 -12.85 -7.13
C GLU A 147 1.62 -11.89 -7.57
N GLY A 148 1.72 -11.62 -8.87
CA GLY A 148 2.68 -10.64 -9.39
C GLY A 148 2.44 -9.21 -8.88
N MET A 149 1.18 -8.81 -8.70
CA MET A 149 0.83 -7.55 -8.07
C MET A 149 1.30 -7.52 -6.59
N LEU A 150 1.06 -8.58 -5.82
CA LEU A 150 1.48 -8.66 -4.42
C LEU A 150 3.01 -8.59 -4.27
N LEU A 151 3.76 -9.29 -5.13
CA LEU A 151 5.21 -9.20 -5.19
C LEU A 151 5.69 -7.78 -5.55
N THR A 152 4.94 -7.06 -6.38
CA THR A 152 5.24 -5.66 -6.73
C THR A 152 5.04 -4.73 -5.54
N ILE A 153 3.97 -4.93 -4.77
CA ILE A 153 3.72 -4.19 -3.52
C ILE A 153 4.87 -4.44 -2.53
N GLU A 154 5.24 -5.71 -2.35
CA GLU A 154 6.32 -6.10 -1.45
C GLU A 154 7.67 -5.48 -1.85
N LYS A 155 7.97 -5.48 -3.16
CA LYS A 155 9.17 -4.82 -3.69
C LYS A 155 9.18 -3.31 -3.39
N LEU A 156 8.03 -2.64 -3.49
CA LEU A 156 7.94 -1.21 -3.18
C LEU A 156 8.13 -0.95 -1.68
N ILE A 157 7.51 -1.74 -0.81
CA ILE A 157 7.68 -1.64 0.65
C ILE A 157 9.15 -1.82 1.03
N ASN A 158 9.80 -2.85 0.50
CA ASN A 158 11.22 -3.09 0.78
C ASN A 158 12.13 -1.98 0.25
N SER A 159 11.70 -1.22 -0.76
CA SER A 159 12.47 -0.06 -1.24
C SER A 159 12.45 1.14 -0.30
N PHE A 160 11.58 1.15 0.71
CA PHE A 160 11.57 2.17 1.76
C PHE A 160 12.55 1.85 2.89
N LYS A 161 12.99 0.59 2.99
CA LYS A 161 13.95 0.19 4.01
C LYS A 161 15.36 0.63 3.62
N LYS A 162 16.15 0.95 4.64
CA LYS A 162 17.57 1.29 4.52
C LYS A 162 18.37 0.44 5.49
N ASP A 163 19.59 0.12 5.08
CA ASP A 163 20.54 -0.52 5.97
C ASP A 163 21.12 0.53 6.90
N ILE A 164 20.97 0.32 8.21
CA ILE A 164 21.54 1.16 9.25
C ILE A 164 22.43 0.32 10.17
N GLU A 165 23.42 0.98 10.78
CA GLU A 165 24.25 0.40 11.82
C GLU A 165 23.95 1.08 13.15
N VAL A 166 23.73 0.28 14.19
CA VAL A 166 23.42 0.75 15.54
C VAL A 166 24.28 0.04 16.57
N LEU A 167 24.61 0.73 17.67
CA LEU A 167 25.25 0.14 18.84
C LEU A 167 24.30 0.20 20.03
N ILE A 168 23.79 -0.96 20.45
CA ILE A 168 22.83 -1.06 21.56
C ILE A 168 23.57 -1.47 22.85
N PRO A 169 23.59 -0.62 23.89
CA PRO A 169 24.21 -0.97 25.16
C PRO A 169 23.53 -2.19 25.82
N TYR A 170 24.29 -3.00 26.55
CA TYR A 170 23.74 -4.17 27.27
C TYR A 170 22.69 -3.80 28.33
N SER A 171 22.68 -2.55 28.79
CA SER A 171 21.67 -2.02 29.71
C SER A 171 20.30 -1.81 29.06
N ASP A 172 20.22 -1.77 27.72
CA ASP A 172 18.97 -1.56 26.97
C ASP A 172 18.52 -2.81 26.21
N GLY A 173 18.30 -3.88 26.97
CA GLY A 173 17.78 -5.13 26.43
C GLY A 173 16.38 -5.01 25.80
N LYS A 174 15.61 -3.97 26.15
CA LYS A 174 14.30 -3.72 25.57
C LYS A 174 14.41 -3.30 24.09
N THR A 175 15.32 -2.37 23.78
CA THR A 175 15.58 -1.95 22.41
C THR A 175 16.18 -3.10 21.60
N ALA A 176 17.12 -3.86 22.17
CA ALA A 176 17.67 -5.05 21.51
C ALA A 176 16.57 -6.08 21.16
N SER A 177 15.72 -6.45 22.12
CA SER A 177 14.61 -7.39 21.88
C SER A 177 13.62 -6.90 20.83
N MET A 178 13.38 -5.60 20.74
CA MET A 178 12.53 -5.02 19.70
C MET A 178 13.15 -5.18 18.31
N ILE A 179 14.46 -4.92 18.19
CA ILE A 179 15.19 -5.10 16.92
C ILE A 179 15.08 -6.54 16.45
N TYR A 180 15.36 -7.52 17.31
CA TYR A 180 15.22 -8.95 16.96
C TYR A 180 13.81 -9.36 16.55
N ALA A 181 12.78 -8.68 17.07
CA ALA A 181 11.39 -8.99 16.78
C ALA A 181 10.85 -8.32 15.51
N ARG A 182 11.44 -7.20 15.07
CA ARG A 182 10.85 -6.32 14.04
C ARG A 182 11.76 -5.99 12.87
N CYS A 183 13.05 -6.23 12.99
CA CYS A 183 14.03 -5.88 11.97
C CYS A 183 14.67 -7.12 11.36
N GLU A 184 15.01 -7.01 10.09
CA GLU A 184 15.89 -7.99 9.45
C GLU A 184 17.34 -7.64 9.81
N ILE A 185 18.01 -8.54 10.54
CA ILE A 185 19.39 -8.35 10.98
C ILE A 185 20.34 -8.89 9.92
N ILE A 186 21.21 -8.03 9.41
CA ILE A 186 22.20 -8.31 8.37
C ILE A 186 23.49 -8.85 9.01
N SER A 187 23.93 -8.25 10.12
CA SER A 187 25.08 -8.72 10.87
C SER A 187 25.03 -8.28 12.33
N GLU A 188 25.70 -9.04 13.20
CA GLU A 188 25.75 -8.82 14.63
C GLU A 188 27.18 -9.01 15.15
N GLU A 189 27.63 -8.10 16.01
CA GLU A 189 28.95 -8.13 16.65
C GLU A 189 28.84 -7.69 18.11
N HIS A 190 29.31 -8.53 19.03
CA HIS A 190 29.41 -8.17 20.44
C HIS A 190 30.66 -7.34 20.69
N THR A 191 30.48 -6.16 21.26
CA THR A 191 31.56 -5.25 21.66
C THR A 191 31.64 -5.17 23.19
N GLU A 192 32.64 -4.43 23.70
CA GLU A 192 32.81 -4.22 25.14
C GLU A 192 31.65 -3.43 25.79
N THR A 193 31.01 -2.54 25.02
CA THR A 193 30.00 -1.59 25.55
C THR A 193 28.57 -1.93 25.14
N GLY A 194 28.39 -2.84 24.17
CA GLY A 194 27.08 -3.23 23.67
C GLY A 194 27.13 -4.17 22.47
N ILE A 195 25.98 -4.36 21.82
CA ILE A 195 25.83 -5.17 20.61
C ILE A 195 25.75 -4.22 19.42
N LYS A 196 26.72 -4.33 18.51
CA LYS A 196 26.70 -3.64 17.22
C LYS A 196 25.86 -4.47 16.25
N LEU A 197 24.84 -3.86 15.67
CA LEU A 197 23.90 -4.50 14.76
C LEU A 197 23.86 -3.72 13.46
N LYS A 198 23.96 -4.43 12.33
CA LYS A 198 23.57 -3.92 11.02
C LYS A 198 22.22 -4.50 10.67
N LEU A 199 21.25 -3.66 10.34
CA LEU A 199 19.87 -4.08 10.16
C LEU A 199 19.18 -3.28 9.06
N SER A 200 18.17 -3.87 8.44
CA SER A 200 17.28 -3.18 7.50
C SER A 200 16.11 -2.56 8.26
N ALA A 201 15.99 -1.23 8.22
CA ALA A 201 14.99 -0.44 8.95
C ALA A 201 14.18 0.46 8.01
N ASP A 202 12.90 0.63 8.29
CA ASP A 202 12.10 1.72 7.73
C ASP A 202 12.38 3.06 8.43
N ASP A 203 11.79 4.14 7.92
CA ASP A 203 11.97 5.49 8.47
C ASP A 203 11.46 5.63 9.92
N GLU A 204 10.46 4.84 10.36
CA GLU A 204 9.98 4.86 11.74
C GLU A 204 11.05 4.27 12.67
N MET A 205 11.58 3.11 12.31
CA MET A 205 12.59 2.41 13.08
C MET A 205 13.92 3.18 13.08
N GLU A 206 14.31 3.77 11.94
CA GLU A 206 15.48 4.66 11.84
C GLU A 206 15.38 5.81 12.85
N LYS A 207 14.26 6.55 12.86
CA LYS A 207 14.02 7.63 13.83
C LYS A 207 14.04 7.14 15.27
N ARG A 208 13.49 5.97 15.54
CA ARG A 208 13.47 5.40 16.89
C ARG A 208 14.86 5.01 17.38
N LEU A 209 15.73 4.60 16.45
CA LEU A 209 17.10 4.19 16.73
C LEU A 209 18.12 5.32 16.55
N GLU A 210 17.68 6.56 16.30
CA GLU A 210 18.54 7.72 15.98
C GLU A 210 19.67 7.92 17.01
N ASN A 211 19.38 7.71 18.30
CA ASN A 211 20.36 7.86 19.39
C ASN A 211 21.39 6.73 19.48
N TYR A 212 21.22 5.66 18.72
CA TYR A 212 22.09 4.48 18.71
C TYR A 212 22.84 4.33 17.38
N LEU A 213 22.56 5.17 16.39
CA LEU A 213 23.25 5.17 15.09
C LEU A 213 24.75 5.46 15.27
N ILE A 214 25.57 4.80 14.46
CA ILE A 214 27.04 4.91 14.46
C ILE A 214 27.60 5.16 13.06
#